data_AF-A0A355FX27-F1
#
_entry.id   AF-A0A355FX27-F1
#
_cell.length_a   1.000
_cell.length_b   1.000
_cell.length_c   1.000
_cell.angle_alpha   90.00
_cell.angle_beta   90.00
_cell.angle_gamma   90.00
#
_symmetry.space_group_name_H-M   'P 1'
#
loop_
_entity.id
_entity.type
_entity.pdbx_description
1 polymer ?
#
loop_
_entity_poly.entity_id
_entity_poly.type
_entity_poly.pdbx_seq_one_letter_code
_entity_poly.pdbx_strand_id
1 'polypeptide(L)'
;MDDIGYDAIGDSLTADGGATYAPVLEEGRSYRVVGPNFYAYGAWKLLPRDAADVVRLGCTTASFSNYDEYAQEDDGSCIDLPGCTDVAADNYDPAATIDDGSCIISGCDDPAAYNYQEGVTNATNDECYYTLPAMVINEIHYNPCSTQGDDFDYEFVEIYYAGDAAVEIGGFEFYNSASGAPQLGYVFPEGTTINPGEYFLMTVSDAGTANYSDLGVQVFQMDLGNFSNSGEAVSLEDGFGNMIDSVDYDDGSPWPAQTVAVLGNVLVQSPDGGCSSLELIQTDLNNDDPNNWQASWVDNGTPGAANSSAFGCVDATACNYNDGAFFDDGSCTYDCYGCVYADATNYDAAATMDNGLCEFDFTDDCPADVNGDGQVGTPDLLFFLSQFGSDCPE
;
A
#
# COMPACT_ATOMS: atom_id res chain seq x y z
N MET A 1 -51.16 -3.88 -47.67
CA MET A 1 -51.13 -4.56 -46.36
C MET A 1 -50.04 -5.59 -46.49
N ASP A 2 -48.80 -5.13 -46.42
CA ASP A 2 -47.61 -5.95 -46.59
C ASP A 2 -46.52 -5.28 -45.75
N ASP A 3 -45.74 -6.11 -45.06
CA ASP A 3 -44.72 -5.77 -44.05
C ASP A 3 -45.21 -5.12 -42.74
N ILE A 4 -45.70 -5.96 -41.83
CA ILE A 4 -45.49 -5.73 -40.39
C ILE A 4 -44.50 -6.82 -39.95
N GLY A 5 -43.22 -6.57 -40.18
CA GLY A 5 -42.15 -7.39 -39.61
C GLY A 5 -42.12 -7.16 -38.10
N TYR A 6 -42.84 -8.00 -37.36
CA TYR A 6 -42.82 -8.01 -35.90
C TYR A 6 -41.44 -8.51 -35.43
N ASP A 7 -40.77 -7.73 -34.58
CA ASP A 7 -39.59 -8.19 -33.86
C ASP A 7 -40.08 -8.81 -32.56
N ALA A 8 -40.04 -10.14 -32.47
CA ALA A 8 -40.44 -10.85 -31.25
C ALA A 8 -39.49 -10.58 -30.07
N ILE A 9 -38.34 -9.94 -30.33
CA ILE A 9 -37.33 -9.59 -29.35
C ILE A 9 -37.59 -8.14 -28.87
N GLY A 10 -38.03 -7.98 -27.63
CA GLY A 10 -38.06 -6.68 -26.94
C GLY A 10 -39.23 -5.74 -27.29
N ASP A 11 -40.15 -6.08 -28.19
CA ASP A 11 -41.30 -5.22 -28.52
C ASP A 11 -42.54 -5.59 -27.69
N SER A 12 -42.87 -4.75 -26.70
CA SER A 12 -44.12 -4.83 -25.94
C SER A 12 -45.26 -4.28 -26.79
N LEU A 13 -46.12 -5.16 -27.31
CA LEU A 13 -47.31 -4.72 -28.02
C LEU A 13 -48.25 -3.99 -27.05
N THR A 14 -48.44 -2.69 -27.30
CA THR A 14 -49.63 -1.99 -26.79
C THR A 14 -50.77 -2.35 -27.74
N ALA A 15 -51.59 -3.34 -27.37
CA ALA A 15 -52.80 -3.64 -28.15
C ALA A 15 -53.79 -2.46 -28.01
N ASP A 16 -54.47 -2.12 -29.10
CA ASP A 16 -55.49 -1.06 -29.14
C ASP A 16 -56.60 -1.38 -28.12
N GLY A 17 -56.53 -0.75 -26.94
CA GLY A 17 -57.21 -1.19 -25.73
C GLY A 17 -56.41 -1.03 -24.43
N GLY A 18 -55.11 -0.71 -24.49
CA GLY A 18 -54.31 -0.26 -23.35
C GLY A 18 -53.76 -1.35 -22.43
N ALA A 19 -53.74 -2.61 -22.87
CA ALA A 19 -53.03 -3.68 -22.18
C ALA A 19 -51.59 -3.78 -22.71
N THR A 20 -50.62 -3.57 -21.84
CA THR A 20 -49.19 -3.83 -22.10
C THR A 20 -48.94 -5.32 -21.93
N TYR A 21 -48.59 -6.03 -23.01
CA TYR A 21 -48.13 -7.40 -22.92
C TYR A 21 -46.60 -7.42 -22.82
N ALA A 22 -46.05 -8.20 -21.89
CA ALA A 22 -44.61 -8.49 -21.84
C ALA A 22 -44.16 -9.12 -23.17
N PRO A 23 -42.91 -8.88 -23.63
CA PRO A 23 -42.43 -9.45 -24.90
C PRO A 23 -42.54 -10.98 -24.89
N VAL A 24 -42.96 -11.57 -26.02
CA VAL A 24 -43.13 -13.02 -26.15
C VAL A 24 -41.77 -13.75 -26.09
N LEU A 25 -40.71 -13.13 -26.60
CA LEU A 25 -39.33 -13.61 -26.52
C LEU A 25 -38.40 -12.52 -25.99
N GLU A 26 -37.42 -12.92 -25.19
CA GLU A 26 -36.34 -12.08 -24.66
C GLU A 26 -35.02 -12.48 -25.34
N GLU A 27 -34.20 -11.50 -25.72
CA GLU A 27 -32.89 -11.79 -26.32
C GLU A 27 -31.99 -12.53 -25.31
N GLY A 28 -31.19 -13.48 -25.81
CA GLY A 28 -30.28 -14.26 -24.95
C GLY A 28 -30.95 -15.37 -24.14
N ARG A 29 -32.26 -15.59 -24.28
CA ARG A 29 -32.99 -16.68 -23.59
C ARG A 29 -33.27 -17.87 -24.51
N SER A 30 -33.35 -19.05 -23.89
CA SER A 30 -33.68 -20.31 -24.55
C SER A 30 -35.19 -20.54 -24.55
N TYR A 31 -35.74 -20.93 -25.70
CA TYR A 31 -37.16 -21.26 -25.83
C TYR A 31 -37.36 -22.55 -26.61
N ARG A 32 -38.33 -23.34 -26.17
CA ARG A 32 -38.86 -24.46 -26.96
C ARG A 32 -40.18 -24.07 -27.59
N VAL A 33 -40.27 -24.24 -28.90
CA VAL A 33 -41.52 -24.05 -29.64
C VAL A 33 -42.46 -25.22 -29.34
N VAL A 34 -43.67 -24.91 -28.88
CA VAL A 34 -44.71 -25.91 -28.57
C VAL A 34 -46.00 -25.71 -29.37
N GLY A 35 -46.15 -24.57 -30.04
CA GLY A 35 -47.31 -24.24 -30.85
C GLY A 35 -47.00 -23.83 -32.29
N PRO A 36 -48.05 -23.55 -33.10
CA PRO A 36 -47.91 -23.03 -34.45
C PRO A 36 -47.21 -21.67 -34.48
N ASN A 37 -46.24 -21.49 -35.38
CA ASN A 37 -45.58 -20.20 -35.63
C ASN A 37 -46.04 -19.59 -36.96
N PHE A 38 -45.98 -18.27 -37.07
CA PHE A 38 -46.05 -17.61 -38.38
C PHE A 38 -44.73 -17.86 -39.15
N TYR A 39 -44.85 -18.15 -40.45
CA TYR A 39 -43.70 -18.29 -41.34
C TYR A 39 -43.30 -16.92 -41.90
N ALA A 40 -42.02 -16.58 -41.82
CA ALA A 40 -41.42 -15.49 -42.60
C ALA A 40 -40.51 -16.07 -43.70
N TYR A 41 -40.60 -15.54 -44.92
CA TYR A 41 -39.68 -15.88 -46.02
C TYR A 41 -38.37 -15.09 -45.84
N GLY A 42 -37.25 -15.78 -45.63
CA GLY A 42 -35.93 -15.17 -45.44
C GLY A 42 -35.15 -15.84 -44.32
N ALA A 43 -33.93 -15.37 -44.06
CA ALA A 43 -33.00 -15.99 -43.11
C ALA A 43 -33.54 -16.01 -41.66
N TRP A 44 -34.24 -17.10 -41.35
CA TRP A 44 -34.40 -17.73 -40.03
C TRP A 44 -34.84 -16.82 -38.86
N LYS A 45 -36.10 -16.37 -38.90
CA LYS A 45 -36.77 -15.83 -37.70
C LYS A 45 -38.01 -16.68 -37.38
N LEU A 46 -38.04 -17.31 -36.20
CA LEU A 46 -39.23 -17.96 -35.65
C LEU A 46 -40.14 -16.86 -35.06
N LEU A 47 -41.44 -16.91 -35.37
CA LEU A 47 -42.42 -15.91 -34.92
C LEU A 47 -43.59 -16.59 -34.19
N PRO A 48 -43.51 -16.77 -32.87
CA PRO A 48 -44.64 -17.27 -32.07
C PRO A 48 -45.82 -16.30 -32.15
N ARG A 49 -47.05 -16.83 -32.16
CA ARG A 49 -48.26 -16.00 -32.33
C ARG A 49 -48.72 -15.42 -30.99
N ASP A 50 -48.50 -16.15 -29.92
CA ASP A 50 -48.69 -15.72 -28.53
C ASP A 50 -47.78 -16.51 -27.57
N ALA A 51 -47.80 -16.14 -26.29
CA ALA A 51 -46.94 -16.75 -25.25
C ALA A 51 -47.22 -18.24 -25.00
N ALA A 52 -48.36 -18.80 -25.44
CA ALA A 52 -48.65 -20.23 -25.33
C ALA A 52 -47.99 -21.06 -26.45
N ASP A 53 -47.45 -20.43 -27.50
CA ASP A 53 -46.76 -21.13 -28.59
C ASP A 53 -45.28 -21.44 -28.25
N VAL A 54 -44.75 -20.90 -27.15
CA VAL A 54 -43.38 -21.11 -26.67
C VAL A 54 -43.31 -21.40 -25.17
N VAL A 55 -42.33 -22.20 -24.79
CA VAL A 55 -41.95 -22.48 -23.40
C VAL A 55 -40.57 -21.92 -23.17
N ARG A 56 -40.42 -21.00 -22.21
CA ARG A 56 -39.10 -20.50 -21.79
C ARG A 56 -38.39 -21.59 -21.01
N LEU A 57 -37.18 -21.89 -21.45
CA LEU A 57 -36.26 -22.84 -20.86
C LEU A 57 -35.25 -22.09 -20.00
N GLY A 58 -34.96 -22.62 -18.82
CA GLY A 58 -33.97 -22.07 -17.89
C GLY A 58 -34.12 -22.73 -16.53
N CYS A 59 -33.28 -22.35 -15.56
CA CYS A 59 -33.37 -22.95 -14.25
C CYS A 59 -34.70 -22.60 -13.56
N THR A 60 -35.50 -23.63 -13.24
CA THR A 60 -36.83 -23.46 -12.61
C THR A 60 -36.81 -23.54 -11.09
N THR A 61 -35.65 -23.83 -10.49
CA THR A 61 -35.53 -24.01 -9.05
C THR A 61 -34.95 -22.75 -8.42
N ALA A 62 -35.75 -22.08 -7.59
CA ALA A 62 -35.42 -20.79 -6.99
C ALA A 62 -34.19 -20.77 -6.07
N SER A 63 -33.62 -21.93 -5.74
CA SER A 63 -32.41 -22.03 -4.91
C SER A 63 -31.09 -21.92 -5.69
N PHE A 64 -31.10 -21.98 -7.02
CA PHE A 64 -29.89 -21.88 -7.84
C PHE A 64 -29.64 -20.44 -8.32
N SER A 65 -28.36 -20.08 -8.48
CA SER A 65 -27.90 -18.73 -8.86
C SER A 65 -28.49 -18.23 -10.18
N ASN A 66 -28.69 -19.13 -11.13
CA ASN A 66 -29.22 -18.83 -12.46
C ASN A 66 -30.73 -19.10 -12.58
N TYR A 67 -31.45 -19.10 -11.47
CA TYR A 67 -32.91 -19.20 -11.45
C TYR A 67 -33.55 -18.16 -12.37
N ASP A 68 -34.49 -18.61 -13.17
CA ASP A 68 -35.27 -17.79 -14.09
C ASP A 68 -36.75 -17.90 -13.71
N GLU A 69 -37.31 -16.82 -13.12
CA GLU A 69 -38.70 -16.80 -12.65
C GLU A 69 -39.74 -17.01 -13.78
N TYR A 70 -39.33 -16.83 -15.03
CA TYR A 70 -40.16 -17.02 -16.20
C TYR A 70 -39.91 -18.36 -16.89
N ALA A 71 -38.92 -19.15 -16.46
CA ALA A 71 -38.70 -20.49 -16.98
C ALA A 71 -39.88 -21.39 -16.58
N GLN A 72 -40.51 -22.01 -17.57
CA GLN A 72 -41.61 -22.94 -17.36
C GLN A 72 -41.10 -24.39 -17.34
N GLU A 73 -39.91 -24.62 -17.88
CA GLU A 73 -39.25 -25.91 -17.90
C GLU A 73 -37.76 -25.79 -17.67
N ASP A 74 -37.24 -26.72 -16.86
CA ASP A 74 -35.82 -26.86 -16.59
C ASP A 74 -35.11 -27.48 -17.80
N ASP A 75 -34.06 -26.81 -18.28
CA ASP A 75 -33.19 -27.29 -19.35
C ASP A 75 -31.89 -27.92 -18.84
N GLY A 76 -31.78 -28.12 -17.52
CA GLY A 76 -30.58 -28.65 -16.88
C GLY A 76 -29.49 -27.58 -16.74
N SER A 77 -29.81 -26.30 -16.96
CA SER A 77 -28.88 -25.21 -16.71
C SER A 77 -28.72 -24.87 -15.23
N CYS A 78 -29.60 -25.35 -14.33
CA CYS A 78 -29.46 -25.10 -12.88
C CYS A 78 -28.06 -25.51 -12.40
N ILE A 79 -27.26 -24.51 -12.02
CA ILE A 79 -25.89 -24.73 -11.59
C ILE A 79 -25.70 -24.11 -10.21
N ASP A 80 -25.23 -24.94 -9.30
CA ASP A 80 -24.67 -24.51 -8.04
C ASP A 80 -23.30 -23.90 -8.36
N LEU A 81 -23.05 -22.69 -7.85
CA LEU A 81 -21.73 -22.08 -7.87
C LEU A 81 -21.15 -22.29 -6.46
N PRO A 82 -20.36 -23.35 -6.23
CA PRO A 82 -19.69 -23.57 -4.96
C PRO A 82 -18.56 -22.57 -4.83
N GLY A 83 -18.41 -22.01 -3.65
CA GLY A 83 -17.33 -21.09 -3.29
C GLY A 83 -17.60 -20.52 -1.91
N CYS A 84 -16.72 -19.62 -1.44
CA CYS A 84 -16.96 -19.00 -0.16
C CYS A 84 -18.13 -18.01 -0.23
N THR A 85 -19.17 -18.25 0.56
CA THR A 85 -20.33 -17.36 0.65
C THR A 85 -20.25 -16.37 1.82
N ASP A 86 -19.22 -16.47 2.66
CA ASP A 86 -19.01 -15.59 3.80
C ASP A 86 -18.38 -14.27 3.34
N VAL A 87 -19.09 -13.16 3.53
CA VAL A 87 -18.64 -11.82 3.17
C VAL A 87 -17.45 -11.33 3.99
N ALA A 88 -17.17 -11.99 5.13
CA ALA A 88 -16.04 -11.67 6.00
C ALA A 88 -14.78 -12.48 5.67
N ALA A 89 -14.83 -13.40 4.71
CA ALA A 89 -13.69 -14.21 4.31
C ALA A 89 -12.86 -13.54 3.19
N ASP A 90 -11.55 -13.76 3.21
CA ASP A 90 -10.58 -13.18 2.28
C ASP A 90 -10.83 -13.64 0.83
N ASN A 91 -11.38 -14.83 0.67
CA ASN A 91 -11.72 -15.42 -0.62
C ASN A 91 -13.23 -15.45 -0.88
N TYR A 92 -13.98 -14.51 -0.30
CA TYR A 92 -15.40 -14.32 -0.58
C TYR A 92 -15.66 -14.26 -2.09
N ASP A 93 -16.55 -15.12 -2.58
CA ASP A 93 -17.00 -15.11 -3.96
C ASP A 93 -18.45 -14.58 -4.02
N PRO A 94 -18.67 -13.34 -4.50
CA PRO A 94 -20.03 -12.79 -4.62
C PRO A 94 -20.93 -13.54 -5.61
N ALA A 95 -20.36 -14.42 -6.46
CA ALA A 95 -21.12 -15.30 -7.34
C ALA A 95 -21.45 -16.65 -6.70
N ALA A 96 -20.80 -17.03 -5.60
CA ALA A 96 -21.07 -18.29 -4.92
C ALA A 96 -22.47 -18.27 -4.28
N THR A 97 -23.20 -19.36 -4.47
CA THR A 97 -24.53 -19.56 -3.86
C THR A 97 -24.59 -20.72 -2.90
N ILE A 98 -23.53 -21.52 -2.85
CA ILE A 98 -23.35 -22.60 -1.89
C ILE A 98 -21.96 -22.48 -1.30
N ASP A 99 -21.92 -22.41 0.02
CA ASP A 99 -20.70 -22.56 0.78
C ASP A 99 -20.13 -23.96 0.57
N ASP A 100 -18.94 -24.03 -0.01
CA ASP A 100 -18.20 -25.28 -0.18
C ASP A 100 -17.18 -25.53 0.96
N GLY A 101 -17.18 -24.67 1.98
CA GLY A 101 -16.24 -24.71 3.10
C GLY A 101 -14.84 -24.24 2.72
N SER A 102 -14.67 -23.57 1.57
CA SER A 102 -13.39 -22.99 1.15
C SER A 102 -13.09 -21.64 1.78
N CYS A 103 -14.02 -21.04 2.53
CA CYS A 103 -13.80 -19.74 3.17
C CYS A 103 -12.50 -19.73 3.99
N ILE A 104 -11.65 -18.75 3.72
CA ILE A 104 -10.42 -18.47 4.45
C ILE A 104 -10.66 -17.18 5.21
N ILE A 105 -10.57 -17.24 6.53
CA ILE A 105 -10.58 -16.07 7.40
C ILE A 105 -9.19 -15.99 8.02
N SER A 106 -8.39 -15.03 7.57
CA SER A 106 -7.07 -14.74 8.13
C SER A 106 -7.19 -14.00 9.47
N GLY A 107 -6.14 -14.08 10.28
CA GLY A 107 -6.08 -13.47 11.61
C GLY A 107 -5.78 -14.48 12.71
N CYS A 108 -6.14 -14.11 13.93
CA CYS A 108 -5.83 -14.84 15.16
C CYS A 108 -7.11 -15.28 15.87
N ASP A 109 -7.11 -16.48 16.49
CA ASP A 109 -8.25 -16.97 17.28
C ASP A 109 -8.22 -16.52 18.77
N ASP A 110 -7.14 -15.85 19.19
CA ASP A 110 -6.96 -15.33 20.55
C ASP A 110 -7.55 -13.92 20.68
N PRO A 111 -8.60 -13.70 21.51
CA PRO A 111 -9.22 -12.40 21.74
C PRO A 111 -8.29 -11.32 22.34
N ALA A 112 -7.08 -11.69 22.77
CA ALA A 112 -6.08 -10.75 23.26
C ALA A 112 -5.13 -10.22 22.16
N ALA A 113 -5.13 -10.80 20.96
CA ALA A 113 -4.30 -10.35 19.85
C ALA A 113 -4.91 -9.16 19.11
N TYR A 114 -4.06 -8.33 18.50
CA TYR A 114 -4.50 -7.18 17.70
C TYR A 114 -5.12 -7.61 16.36
N ASN A 115 -4.69 -8.74 15.80
CA ASN A 115 -5.32 -9.36 14.63
C ASN A 115 -6.38 -10.40 14.98
N TYR A 116 -7.07 -10.27 16.13
CA TYR A 116 -8.15 -11.18 16.50
C TYR A 116 -9.31 -11.11 15.50
N GLN A 117 -9.73 -12.27 14.99
CA GLN A 117 -10.92 -12.42 14.14
C GLN A 117 -11.73 -13.64 14.59
N GLU A 118 -13.05 -13.49 14.68
CA GLU A 118 -13.93 -14.62 15.00
C GLU A 118 -14.08 -15.54 13.77
N GLY A 119 -13.83 -16.85 13.94
CA GLY A 119 -14.02 -17.83 12.86
C GLY A 119 -12.79 -18.10 11.99
N VAL A 120 -11.61 -17.64 12.41
CA VAL A 120 -10.31 -17.90 11.73
C VAL A 120 -10.15 -19.38 11.41
N THR A 121 -9.77 -19.66 10.16
CA THR A 121 -9.59 -21.02 9.66
C THR A 121 -8.17 -21.57 9.89
N ASN A 122 -7.21 -20.71 10.25
CA ASN A 122 -5.83 -21.07 10.57
C ASN A 122 -5.62 -21.24 12.09
N ALA A 123 -5.98 -22.40 12.61
CA ALA A 123 -6.06 -22.70 14.06
C ALA A 123 -4.70 -22.85 14.79
N THR A 124 -3.59 -22.30 14.28
CA THR A 124 -2.27 -22.45 14.94
C THR A 124 -1.86 -21.29 15.82
N ASN A 125 -2.51 -20.11 15.71
CA ASN A 125 -2.16 -18.88 16.44
C ASN A 125 -0.69 -18.44 16.31
N ASP A 126 0.05 -18.97 15.34
CA ASP A 126 1.46 -18.63 15.15
C ASP A 126 1.64 -17.22 14.57
N GLU A 127 0.58 -16.67 13.97
CA GLU A 127 0.54 -15.35 13.32
C GLU A 127 -0.06 -14.27 14.23
N CYS A 128 -0.42 -14.59 15.47
CA CYS A 128 -0.97 -13.65 16.43
C CYS A 128 0.08 -12.62 16.87
N TYR A 129 -0.25 -11.33 16.80
CA TYR A 129 0.59 -10.28 17.38
C TYR A 129 -0.13 -9.51 18.49
N TYR A 130 0.65 -9.18 19.52
CA TYR A 130 0.18 -8.53 20.75
C TYR A 130 0.81 -7.16 20.96
N THR A 131 1.54 -6.68 19.98
CA THR A 131 2.19 -5.36 19.95
C THR A 131 2.12 -4.83 18.53
N LEU A 132 1.81 -3.54 18.39
CA LEU A 132 1.83 -2.85 17.11
C LEU A 132 3.27 -2.42 16.76
N PRO A 133 3.63 -2.38 15.46
CA PRO A 133 4.92 -1.85 15.03
C PRO A 133 5.11 -0.39 15.48
N ALA A 134 6.33 -0.03 15.83
CA ALA A 134 6.70 1.32 16.26
C ALA A 134 6.90 2.27 15.05
N MET A 135 5.87 2.43 14.23
CA MET A 135 5.85 3.42 13.15
C MET A 135 5.32 4.74 13.70
N VAL A 136 5.95 5.84 13.31
CA VAL A 136 5.63 7.17 13.80
C VAL A 136 5.59 8.15 12.64
N ILE A 137 4.50 8.91 12.52
CA ILE A 137 4.38 10.06 11.62
C ILE A 137 5.40 11.10 12.10
N ASN A 138 6.42 11.29 11.28
CA ASN A 138 7.70 11.88 11.69
C ASN A 138 7.89 13.29 11.12
N GLU A 139 7.43 13.54 9.90
CA GLU A 139 7.56 14.82 9.23
C GLU A 139 6.36 15.09 8.31
N ILE A 140 5.88 16.33 8.26
CA ILE A 140 4.70 16.74 7.47
C ILE A 140 5.02 18.05 6.74
N HIS A 141 4.99 18.02 5.42
CA HIS A 141 5.22 19.20 4.57
C HIS A 141 3.93 19.62 3.88
N TYR A 142 2.96 20.13 4.66
CA TYR A 142 1.57 20.33 4.22
C TYR A 142 1.29 21.66 3.49
N ASN A 143 2.24 22.60 3.49
CA ASN A 143 2.10 23.85 2.73
C ASN A 143 3.48 24.33 2.27
N PRO A 144 4.11 23.65 1.31
CA PRO A 144 5.38 24.06 0.72
C PRO A 144 5.39 25.52 0.25
N CYS A 145 6.58 26.12 0.22
CA CYS A 145 6.70 27.46 -0.34
C CYS A 145 6.68 27.44 -1.88
N SER A 146 6.11 28.51 -2.46
CA SER A 146 6.08 28.70 -3.92
C SER A 146 7.46 28.74 -4.63
N THR A 147 8.56 28.90 -3.88
CA THR A 147 9.92 28.85 -4.45
C THR A 147 10.44 27.44 -4.66
N GLN A 148 9.91 26.46 -3.91
CA GLN A 148 10.21 25.04 -4.08
C GLN A 148 9.51 24.50 -5.34
N GLY A 149 8.26 24.88 -5.54
CA GLY A 149 7.51 24.57 -6.76
C GLY A 149 6.01 24.78 -6.59
N ASP A 150 5.23 23.99 -7.34
CA ASP A 150 3.80 23.88 -7.09
C ASP A 150 3.59 23.18 -5.75
N ASP A 151 2.74 23.77 -4.93
CA ASP A 151 2.44 23.33 -3.56
C ASP A 151 2.07 21.84 -3.53
N PHE A 152 1.09 21.44 -4.35
CA PHE A 152 0.61 20.07 -4.47
C PHE A 152 1.70 19.04 -4.86
N ASP A 153 2.73 19.47 -5.58
CA ASP A 153 3.80 18.59 -6.06
C ASP A 153 4.95 18.43 -5.05
N TYR A 154 4.93 19.16 -3.93
CA TYR A 154 5.94 19.04 -2.88
C TYR A 154 5.36 18.66 -1.52
N GLU A 155 4.05 18.49 -1.40
CA GLU A 155 3.47 17.99 -0.17
C GLU A 155 3.83 16.52 0.09
N PHE A 156 4.16 16.22 1.35
CA PHE A 156 4.38 14.85 1.80
C PHE A 156 4.07 14.67 3.28
N VAL A 157 3.81 13.43 3.66
CA VAL A 157 3.88 12.94 5.05
C VAL A 157 4.91 11.84 5.10
N GLU A 158 5.86 11.94 6.03
CA GLU A 158 6.89 10.95 6.27
C GLU A 158 6.56 10.13 7.51
N ILE A 159 6.81 8.84 7.41
CA ILE A 159 6.72 7.89 8.52
C ILE A 159 8.12 7.31 8.77
N TYR A 160 8.50 7.27 10.04
CA TYR A 160 9.73 6.65 10.53
C TYR A 160 9.42 5.33 11.24
N TYR A 161 10.19 4.28 10.95
CA TYR A 161 10.08 3.01 11.66
C TYR A 161 11.14 2.85 12.74
N ALA A 162 10.72 3.00 14.00
CA ALA A 162 11.56 2.90 15.20
C ALA A 162 11.67 1.46 15.75
N GLY A 163 11.23 0.44 15.00
CA GLY A 163 11.34 -0.96 15.41
C GLY A 163 12.77 -1.50 15.37
N ASP A 164 12.97 -2.72 15.88
CA ASP A 164 14.27 -3.38 16.00
C ASP A 164 14.46 -4.58 15.07
N ALA A 165 13.41 -4.98 14.33
CA ALA A 165 13.44 -6.00 13.29
C ALA A 165 12.60 -5.56 12.10
N ALA A 166 12.90 -6.06 10.89
CA ALA A 166 12.10 -5.72 9.71
C ALA A 166 10.65 -6.18 9.87
N VAL A 167 9.71 -5.38 9.38
CA VAL A 167 8.27 -5.63 9.44
C VAL A 167 7.67 -5.57 8.04
N GLU A 168 6.76 -6.51 7.77
CA GLU A 168 5.94 -6.50 6.57
C GLU A 168 4.67 -5.69 6.87
N ILE A 169 4.32 -4.74 5.99
CA ILE A 169 3.20 -3.81 6.14
C ILE A 169 2.15 -3.96 5.04
N GLY A 170 2.12 -5.09 4.35
CA GLY A 170 1.10 -5.41 3.37
C GLY A 170 -0.29 -5.30 3.99
N GLY A 171 -1.19 -4.64 3.28
CA GLY A 171 -2.55 -4.39 3.75
C GLY A 171 -2.67 -3.30 4.82
N PHE A 172 -1.58 -2.65 5.25
CA PHE A 172 -1.70 -1.42 6.04
C PHE A 172 -2.41 -0.36 5.22
N GLU A 173 -2.99 0.62 5.91
CA GLU A 173 -3.82 1.65 5.30
C GLU A 173 -3.39 3.03 5.80
N PHE A 174 -3.13 3.95 4.86
CA PHE A 174 -2.89 5.36 5.16
C PHE A 174 -4.16 6.16 4.91
N TYR A 175 -4.55 6.96 5.91
CA TYR A 175 -5.73 7.80 5.89
C TYR A 175 -5.36 9.26 6.04
N ASN A 176 -6.16 10.12 5.44
CA ASN A 176 -6.11 11.55 5.65
C ASN A 176 -7.52 12.13 5.82
N SER A 177 -7.63 13.40 6.20
CA SER A 177 -8.92 14.04 6.46
C SER A 177 -9.10 15.41 5.81
N ALA A 178 -8.31 15.75 4.79
CA ALA A 178 -8.42 17.01 4.05
C ALA A 178 -9.83 17.27 3.48
N SER A 179 -10.61 16.21 3.22
CA SER A 179 -12.01 16.33 2.80
C SER A 179 -13.00 16.68 3.92
N GLY A 180 -12.53 16.78 5.17
CA GLY A 180 -13.31 17.01 6.40
C GLY A 180 -13.80 15.73 7.09
N ALA A 181 -13.42 14.55 6.58
CA ALA A 181 -13.64 13.25 7.20
C ALA A 181 -12.52 12.28 6.81
N PRO A 182 -12.25 11.22 7.61
CA PRO A 182 -11.26 10.21 7.26
C PRO A 182 -11.54 9.60 5.89
N GLN A 183 -10.51 9.57 5.05
CA GLN A 183 -10.53 9.04 3.69
C GLN A 183 -9.35 8.10 3.53
N LEU A 184 -9.63 6.88 3.05
CA LEU A 184 -8.59 5.92 2.70
C LEU A 184 -7.80 6.47 1.52
N GLY A 185 -6.52 6.75 1.78
CA GLY A 185 -5.60 7.36 0.82
C GLY A 185 -4.75 6.33 0.09
N TYR A 186 -4.30 5.30 0.79
CA TYR A 186 -3.44 4.26 0.22
C TYR A 186 -3.58 2.94 0.98
N VAL A 187 -3.48 1.82 0.26
CA VAL A 187 -3.34 0.48 0.84
C VAL A 187 -1.99 -0.08 0.42
N PHE A 188 -1.14 -0.42 1.38
CA PHE A 188 0.20 -0.92 1.10
C PHE A 188 0.14 -2.31 0.43
N PRO A 189 0.86 -2.54 -0.67
CA PRO A 189 0.84 -3.83 -1.34
C PRO A 189 1.45 -4.95 -0.48
N GLU A 190 0.93 -6.17 -0.65
CA GLU A 190 1.53 -7.39 -0.08
C GLU A 190 3.02 -7.52 -0.43
N GLY A 191 3.83 -7.89 0.57
CA GLY A 191 5.29 -8.02 0.47
C GLY A 191 6.05 -6.73 0.73
N THR A 192 5.38 -5.62 1.05
CA THR A 192 6.03 -4.36 1.40
C THR A 192 6.72 -4.52 2.75
N THR A 193 8.04 -4.35 2.78
CA THR A 193 8.86 -4.52 4.00
C THR A 193 9.52 -3.20 4.36
N ILE A 194 9.52 -2.88 5.64
CA ILE A 194 10.24 -1.73 6.22
C ILE A 194 11.28 -2.25 7.20
N ASN A 195 12.54 -1.81 7.04
CA ASN A 195 13.63 -2.17 7.93
C ASN A 195 13.78 -1.19 9.10
N PRO A 196 14.34 -1.62 10.24
CA PRO A 196 14.64 -0.74 11.37
C PRO A 196 15.38 0.53 10.94
N GLY A 197 14.86 1.69 11.35
CA GLY A 197 15.46 2.98 11.06
C GLY A 197 15.14 3.55 9.67
N GLU A 198 14.32 2.86 8.87
CA GLU A 198 13.88 3.38 7.57
C GLU A 198 12.79 4.46 7.70
N TYR A 199 12.81 5.36 6.73
CA TYR A 199 11.80 6.36 6.48
C TYR A 199 11.06 6.00 5.18
N PHE A 200 9.79 6.35 5.09
CA PHE A 200 9.06 6.31 3.82
C PHE A 200 8.10 7.49 3.72
N LEU A 201 7.79 7.87 2.49
CA LEU A 201 6.98 9.06 2.20
C LEU A 201 5.65 8.69 1.59
N MET A 202 4.61 9.40 2.01
CA MET A 202 3.31 9.49 1.37
C MET A 202 3.23 10.80 0.57
N THR A 203 3.00 10.72 -0.73
CA THR A 203 2.85 11.85 -1.66
C THR A 203 1.46 11.85 -2.30
N VAL A 204 1.08 12.94 -2.95
CA VAL A 204 -0.27 13.12 -3.54
C VAL A 204 -0.26 13.22 -5.08
N SER A 205 0.91 13.37 -5.71
CA SER A 205 1.02 13.58 -7.16
C SER A 205 2.17 12.82 -7.79
N ASP A 206 2.02 12.48 -9.08
CA ASP A 206 3.08 11.84 -9.88
C ASP A 206 4.37 12.67 -9.88
N ALA A 207 4.23 14.00 -9.90
CA ALA A 207 5.36 14.92 -9.86
C ALA A 207 6.02 14.93 -8.48
N GLY A 208 5.24 14.90 -7.39
CA GLY A 208 5.76 14.77 -6.03
C GLY A 208 6.49 13.46 -5.80
N THR A 209 5.93 12.34 -6.25
CA THR A 209 6.63 11.05 -6.22
C THR A 209 7.96 11.10 -6.98
N ALA A 210 7.99 11.76 -8.14
CA ALA A 210 9.22 11.94 -8.90
C ALA A 210 10.24 12.85 -8.18
N ASN A 211 9.79 13.93 -7.52
CA ASN A 211 10.64 14.87 -6.80
C ASN A 211 11.43 14.20 -5.65
N TYR A 212 10.88 13.14 -5.06
CA TYR A 212 11.48 12.43 -3.92
C TYR A 212 12.09 11.06 -4.28
N SER A 213 12.02 10.63 -5.55
CA SER A 213 12.45 9.29 -5.98
C SER A 213 13.94 8.99 -5.84
N ASP A 214 14.80 10.02 -5.81
CA ASP A 214 16.26 9.89 -5.72
C ASP A 214 16.78 9.85 -4.27
N LEU A 215 15.90 9.92 -3.26
CA LEU A 215 16.28 9.95 -1.84
C LEU A 215 16.75 8.59 -1.30
N GLY A 216 16.50 7.49 -2.03
CA GLY A 216 16.87 6.15 -1.58
C GLY A 216 15.93 5.56 -0.52
N VAL A 217 14.76 6.16 -0.33
CA VAL A 217 13.67 5.69 0.53
C VAL A 217 12.46 5.27 -0.31
N GLN A 218 11.53 4.54 0.31
CA GLN A 218 10.30 4.15 -0.34
C GLN A 218 9.34 5.36 -0.41
N VAL A 219 8.76 5.61 -1.59
CA VAL A 219 7.82 6.71 -1.82
C VAL A 219 6.54 6.13 -2.38
N PHE A 220 5.44 6.33 -1.66
CA PHE A 220 4.11 5.84 -2.00
C PHE A 220 3.19 7.01 -2.33
N GLN A 221 2.54 6.93 -3.48
CA GLN A 221 1.58 7.93 -3.90
C GLN A 221 0.18 7.52 -3.49
N MET A 222 -0.54 8.40 -2.81
CA MET A 222 -1.94 8.20 -2.49
C MET A 222 -2.79 8.05 -3.77
N ASP A 223 -3.68 7.07 -3.77
CA ASP A 223 -4.65 6.85 -4.85
C ASP A 223 -5.76 7.90 -4.82
N LEU A 224 -6.07 8.39 -3.62
CA LEU A 224 -7.16 9.31 -3.35
C LEU A 224 -6.79 10.25 -2.19
N GLY A 225 -7.18 11.53 -2.30
CA GLY A 225 -6.95 12.54 -1.27
C GLY A 225 -6.00 13.64 -1.73
N ASN A 226 -5.80 14.64 -0.87
CA ASN A 226 -4.75 15.65 -0.96
C ASN A 226 -4.35 16.06 0.47
N PHE A 227 -3.21 16.70 0.66
CA PHE A 227 -2.94 17.36 1.93
C PHE A 227 -3.61 18.74 2.02
N SER A 228 -4.00 19.13 3.24
CA SER A 228 -4.66 20.39 3.54
C SER A 228 -3.65 21.41 4.05
N ASN A 229 -3.58 22.56 3.38
CA ASN A 229 -2.76 23.70 3.81
C ASN A 229 -3.22 24.33 5.13
N SER A 230 -4.34 23.88 5.71
CA SER A 230 -4.89 24.41 6.97
C SER A 230 -4.98 23.40 8.10
N GLY A 231 -4.24 22.29 8.00
CA GLY A 231 -4.31 21.21 8.97
C GLY A 231 -5.33 20.13 8.60
N GLU A 232 -5.08 18.94 9.12
CA GLU A 232 -5.94 17.76 9.05
C GLU A 232 -5.45 16.66 10.00
N ALA A 233 -6.24 15.59 10.10
CA ALA A 233 -5.79 14.33 10.68
C ALA A 233 -5.21 13.41 9.60
N VAL A 234 -4.03 12.88 9.86
CA VAL A 234 -3.43 11.78 9.09
C VAL A 234 -3.18 10.59 10.02
N SER A 235 -3.38 9.38 9.51
CA SER A 235 -3.22 8.17 10.31
C SER A 235 -2.75 6.98 9.50
N LEU A 236 -2.07 6.07 10.20
CA LEU A 236 -1.66 4.77 9.70
C LEU A 236 -2.38 3.69 10.52
N GLU A 237 -3.08 2.80 9.82
CA GLU A 237 -3.80 1.67 10.42
C GLU A 237 -3.22 0.37 9.84
N ASP A 238 -3.23 -0.72 10.63
CA ASP A 238 -2.94 -2.05 10.09
C ASP A 238 -4.13 -2.61 9.30
N GLY A 239 -3.94 -3.71 8.59
CA GLY A 239 -5.01 -4.36 7.82
C GLY A 239 -6.17 -4.94 8.65
N PHE A 240 -6.09 -4.86 9.98
CA PHE A 240 -7.16 -5.26 10.92
C PHE A 240 -7.88 -4.04 11.52
N GLY A 241 -7.52 -2.82 11.12
CA GLY A 241 -8.12 -1.56 11.58
C GLY A 241 -7.59 -1.08 12.95
N ASN A 242 -6.45 -1.59 13.40
CA ASN A 242 -5.80 -1.05 14.58
C ASN A 242 -4.99 0.19 14.20
N MET A 243 -5.20 1.27 14.96
CA MET A 243 -4.42 2.50 14.82
C MET A 243 -2.96 2.25 15.21
N ILE A 244 -2.04 2.36 14.24
CA ILE A 244 -0.60 2.32 14.48
C ILE A 244 -0.15 3.66 15.01
N ASP A 245 -0.50 4.73 14.29
CA ASP A 245 -0.17 6.09 14.67
C ASP A 245 -1.11 7.09 14.00
N SER A 246 -1.34 8.23 14.66
CA SER A 246 -2.18 9.31 14.13
C SER A 246 -1.71 10.67 14.63
N VAL A 247 -1.92 11.69 13.82
CA VAL A 247 -1.74 13.08 14.26
C VAL A 247 -2.79 14.00 13.64
N ASP A 248 -3.37 14.89 14.45
CA ASP A 248 -4.30 15.95 14.05
C ASP A 248 -3.58 17.30 14.13
N TYR A 249 -2.94 17.69 13.02
CA TYR A 249 -2.12 18.90 12.95
C TYR A 249 -2.92 20.11 12.45
N ASP A 250 -2.44 21.32 12.77
CA ASP A 250 -3.11 22.59 12.45
C ASP A 250 -2.11 23.61 11.87
N ASP A 251 -2.60 24.59 11.11
CA ASP A 251 -1.82 25.74 10.59
C ASP A 251 -1.75 26.91 11.61
N GLY A 252 -2.16 26.64 12.85
CA GLY A 252 -2.30 27.65 13.89
C GLY A 252 -1.87 27.19 15.27
N SER A 253 -1.67 28.18 16.14
CA SER A 253 -1.32 27.94 17.56
C SER A 253 -2.27 26.93 18.21
N PRO A 254 -1.76 25.91 18.92
CA PRO A 254 -0.38 25.78 19.43
C PRO A 254 0.64 25.16 18.46
N TRP A 255 0.25 24.73 17.27
CA TRP A 255 1.16 24.15 16.28
C TRP A 255 2.15 25.19 15.72
N PRO A 256 3.39 24.78 15.36
CA PRO A 256 4.30 25.64 14.64
C PRO A 256 3.72 26.03 13.28
N ALA A 257 3.54 27.32 13.03
CA ALA A 257 2.99 27.82 11.76
C ALA A 257 3.44 29.26 11.44
N GLN A 258 4.55 29.70 12.05
CA GLN A 258 5.07 31.05 11.84
C GLN A 258 6.59 30.99 11.75
N THR A 259 7.17 31.88 10.95
CA THR A 259 8.61 32.13 10.96
C THR A 259 9.05 32.62 12.33
N VAL A 260 10.03 31.93 12.93
CA VAL A 260 10.59 32.28 14.24
C VAL A 260 12.03 32.75 14.09
N ALA A 261 12.36 33.87 14.74
CA ALA A 261 13.73 34.34 14.85
C ALA A 261 14.38 33.78 16.13
N VAL A 262 15.34 32.88 15.95
CA VAL A 262 16.13 32.26 17.03
C VAL A 262 17.41 33.07 17.22
N LEU A 263 17.68 33.43 18.48
CA LEU A 263 18.79 34.31 18.88
C LEU A 263 18.87 35.66 18.14
N GLY A 264 17.77 36.10 17.50
CA GLY A 264 17.62 37.39 16.85
C GLY A 264 18.21 37.51 15.44
N ASN A 265 18.75 36.43 14.88
CA ASN A 265 19.36 36.44 13.54
C ASN A 265 19.24 35.14 12.75
N VAL A 266 18.93 34.01 13.38
CA VAL A 266 18.61 32.76 12.68
C VAL A 266 17.12 32.75 12.43
N LEU A 267 16.70 32.62 11.17
CA LEU A 267 15.29 32.57 10.79
C LEU A 267 14.95 31.11 10.47
N VAL A 268 14.12 30.51 11.32
CA VAL A 268 13.44 29.24 11.01
C VAL A 268 12.16 29.61 10.30
N GLN A 269 11.95 29.12 9.09
CA GLN A 269 10.81 29.52 8.30
C GLN A 269 9.51 28.90 8.80
N SER A 270 8.40 29.43 8.29
CA SER A 270 7.08 28.87 8.59
C SER A 270 6.92 27.52 7.89
N PRO A 271 6.35 26.50 8.54
CA PRO A 271 5.87 25.32 7.84
C PRO A 271 4.57 25.57 7.06
N ASP A 272 3.91 26.70 7.35
CA ASP A 272 2.77 27.21 6.62
C ASP A 272 3.24 28.16 5.51
N GLY A 273 3.67 27.62 4.37
CA GLY A 273 4.05 28.39 3.17
C GLY A 273 5.46 29.01 3.18
N GLY A 274 6.28 28.69 4.19
CA GLY A 274 7.62 29.27 4.40
C GLY A 274 8.79 28.37 3.98
N CYS A 275 8.54 27.20 3.41
CA CYS A 275 9.50 26.16 3.00
C CYS A 275 9.90 25.19 4.12
N SER A 276 9.80 25.52 5.40
CA SER A 276 10.02 24.51 6.44
C SER A 276 8.92 23.44 6.36
N SER A 277 9.19 22.24 6.85
CA SER A 277 8.17 21.24 7.18
C SER A 277 7.88 21.26 8.69
N LEU A 278 6.83 20.56 9.13
CA LEU A 278 6.65 20.18 10.53
C LEU A 278 7.43 18.91 10.81
N GLU A 279 8.30 18.93 11.80
CA GLU A 279 9.13 17.79 12.22
C GLU A 279 8.84 17.43 13.67
N LEU A 280 8.66 16.13 13.92
CA LEU A 280 8.55 15.59 15.27
C LEU A 280 9.89 15.71 16.00
N ILE A 281 9.88 16.15 17.25
CA ILE A 281 11.10 16.38 18.04
C ILE A 281 11.59 15.07 18.67
N GLN A 282 10.68 14.29 19.27
CA GLN A 282 11.00 13.02 19.90
C GLN A 282 9.97 11.95 19.51
N THR A 283 10.44 10.89 18.86
CA THR A 283 9.60 9.79 18.34
C THR A 283 9.03 8.89 19.43
N ASP A 284 9.55 8.94 20.65
CA ASP A 284 9.05 8.19 21.82
C ASP A 284 8.04 8.98 22.67
N LEU A 285 7.75 10.23 22.28
CA LEU A 285 6.76 11.08 22.92
C LEU A 285 5.50 11.19 22.05
N ASN A 286 4.42 11.65 22.69
CA ASN A 286 3.13 11.82 22.04
C ASN A 286 3.23 12.82 20.88
N ASN A 287 2.93 12.36 19.66
CA ASN A 287 2.85 13.19 18.46
C ASN A 287 1.51 13.95 18.36
N ASP A 288 0.48 13.61 19.14
CA ASP A 288 -0.71 14.47 19.29
C ASP A 288 -0.43 15.73 20.16
N ASP A 289 0.73 15.83 20.80
CA ASP A 289 1.12 17.05 21.53
C ASP A 289 1.84 18.03 20.59
N PRO A 290 1.26 19.20 20.30
CA PRO A 290 1.87 20.18 19.39
C PRO A 290 3.22 20.72 19.89
N ASN A 291 3.54 20.56 21.18
CA ASN A 291 4.86 20.94 21.74
C ASN A 291 5.96 19.92 21.42
N ASN A 292 5.60 18.74 20.93
CA ASN A 292 6.54 17.75 20.43
C ASN A 292 6.81 17.92 18.92
N TRP A 293 6.33 19.01 18.34
CA TRP A 293 6.59 19.38 16.94
C TRP A 293 7.35 20.70 16.85
N GLN A 294 8.21 20.80 15.85
CA GLN A 294 8.93 22.02 15.50
C GLN A 294 8.84 22.27 13.99
N ALA A 295 9.10 23.51 13.58
CA ALA A 295 9.38 23.78 12.18
C ALA A 295 10.81 23.28 11.86
N SER A 296 10.99 22.69 10.68
CA SER A 296 12.31 22.27 10.21
C SER A 296 13.27 23.45 10.15
N TRP A 297 14.49 23.21 10.62
CA TRP A 297 15.63 24.11 10.56
C TRP A 297 16.27 24.14 9.16
N VAL A 298 15.84 23.25 8.27
CA VAL A 298 16.26 23.15 6.87
C VAL A 298 15.10 23.54 5.96
N ASP A 299 15.38 24.37 4.95
CA ASP A 299 14.37 24.68 3.94
C ASP A 299 14.02 23.40 3.17
N ASN A 300 12.73 23.15 2.99
CA ASN A 300 12.12 21.96 2.38
C ASN A 300 12.14 20.70 3.26
N GLY A 301 12.50 20.82 4.54
CA GLY A 301 12.46 19.70 5.48
C GLY A 301 13.62 18.72 5.34
N THR A 302 13.45 17.53 5.90
CA THR A 302 14.41 16.42 5.91
C THR A 302 13.86 15.11 5.34
N PRO A 303 13.16 15.12 4.18
CA PRO A 303 12.55 13.92 3.63
C PRO A 303 13.59 12.81 3.41
N GLY A 304 13.27 11.62 3.92
CA GLY A 304 14.09 10.42 3.91
C GLY A 304 15.24 10.41 4.91
N ALA A 305 15.28 11.34 5.88
CA ALA A 305 16.40 11.51 6.79
C ALA A 305 15.94 11.86 8.22
N ALA A 306 16.90 11.90 9.16
CA ALA A 306 16.61 12.30 10.52
C ALA A 306 16.21 13.78 10.60
N ASN A 307 15.11 14.05 11.33
CA ASN A 307 14.60 15.39 11.57
C ASN A 307 15.68 16.37 12.04
N SER A 308 15.57 17.60 11.55
CA SER A 308 16.54 18.64 11.83
C SER A 308 16.55 19.03 13.33
N SER A 309 17.73 19.41 13.80
CA SER A 309 17.94 19.85 15.17
C SER A 309 18.79 21.10 15.18
N ALA A 310 18.39 22.07 16.01
CA ALA A 310 19.24 23.24 16.28
C ALA A 310 20.64 22.85 16.79
N PHE A 311 20.74 21.67 17.40
CA PHE A 311 21.94 21.13 18.02
C PHE A 311 22.43 19.90 17.27
N GLY A 312 23.72 19.86 16.96
CA GLY A 312 24.36 18.74 16.29
C GLY A 312 25.77 19.09 15.86
N CYS A 313 26.46 18.17 15.20
CA CYS A 313 27.80 18.46 14.73
C CYS A 313 27.79 19.48 13.58
N VAL A 314 28.41 20.65 13.79
CA VAL A 314 28.48 21.73 12.78
C VAL A 314 29.80 21.74 11.99
N ASP A 315 30.70 20.79 12.24
CA ASP A 315 31.97 20.68 11.53
C ASP A 315 31.80 19.84 10.26
N ALA A 316 31.86 20.49 9.09
CA ALA A 316 31.72 19.83 7.78
C ALA A 316 32.79 18.78 7.46
N THR A 317 33.82 18.63 8.32
CA THR A 317 34.83 17.58 8.21
C THR A 317 34.57 16.37 9.10
N ALA A 318 33.55 16.44 9.96
CA ALA A 318 33.11 15.33 10.79
C ALA A 318 32.19 14.38 10.02
N CYS A 319 32.20 13.12 10.41
CA CYS A 319 31.45 12.04 9.79
C CYS A 319 29.96 12.06 10.12
N ASN A 320 29.60 12.67 11.26
CA ASN A 320 28.22 12.94 11.64
C ASN A 320 27.86 14.42 11.49
N TYR A 321 28.53 15.13 10.57
CA TYR A 321 28.16 16.50 10.24
C TYR A 321 26.67 16.60 9.91
N ASN A 322 25.99 17.54 10.55
CA ASN A 322 24.59 17.86 10.32
C ASN A 322 24.54 19.29 9.76
N ASP A 323 24.14 19.44 8.50
CA ASP A 323 24.07 20.74 7.83
C ASP A 323 22.91 21.62 8.32
N GLY A 324 21.92 21.01 8.97
CA GLY A 324 20.83 21.68 9.70
C GLY A 324 21.19 22.09 11.14
N ALA A 325 22.35 21.67 11.66
CA ALA A 325 22.78 22.06 13.00
C ALA A 325 23.37 23.49 13.01
N PHE A 326 22.82 24.34 13.88
CA PHE A 326 23.32 25.71 14.08
C PHE A 326 24.28 25.82 15.27
N PHE A 327 24.12 24.94 16.25
CA PHE A 327 24.91 24.93 17.48
C PHE A 327 25.61 23.58 17.65
N ASP A 328 26.94 23.63 17.73
CA ASP A 328 27.74 22.46 18.11
C ASP A 328 27.34 22.00 19.52
N ASP A 329 26.85 20.77 19.62
CA ASP A 329 26.54 20.11 20.89
C ASP A 329 27.69 19.24 21.41
N GLY A 330 28.82 19.23 20.70
CA GLY A 330 29.99 18.43 21.01
C GLY A 330 29.87 16.98 20.57
N SER A 331 28.87 16.63 19.74
CA SER A 331 28.68 15.28 19.22
C SER A 331 29.59 14.93 18.03
N CYS A 332 30.35 15.88 17.48
CA CYS A 332 31.20 15.64 16.30
C CYS A 332 32.12 14.43 16.45
N THR A 333 31.98 13.46 15.53
CA THR A 333 32.83 12.29 15.38
C THR A 333 33.57 12.33 14.05
N TYR A 334 34.83 11.92 14.04
CA TYR A 334 35.67 11.81 12.84
C TYR A 334 35.97 10.36 12.47
N ASP A 335 35.34 9.44 13.20
CA ASP A 335 35.35 8.01 12.94
C ASP A 335 34.19 7.72 11.97
N CYS A 336 34.49 7.71 10.67
CA CYS A 336 33.51 7.49 9.61
C CYS A 336 33.32 5.98 9.49
N TYR A 337 32.20 5.50 10.01
CA TYR A 337 31.83 4.09 9.97
C TYR A 337 31.22 3.75 8.62
N GLY A 338 31.84 2.84 7.90
CA GLY A 338 31.38 2.36 6.60
C GLY A 338 32.24 1.20 6.13
N CYS A 339 31.98 0.66 4.95
CA CYS A 339 32.81 -0.44 4.49
C CYS A 339 34.15 0.07 3.94
N VAL A 340 35.26 -0.29 4.60
CA VAL A 340 36.61 0.19 4.24
C VAL A 340 37.34 -0.70 3.20
N TYR A 341 36.73 -1.82 2.79
CA TYR A 341 37.37 -2.77 1.87
C TYR A 341 36.93 -2.52 0.43
N ALA A 342 37.89 -2.18 -0.44
CA ALA A 342 37.62 -1.79 -1.83
C ALA A 342 37.01 -2.88 -2.72
N ASP A 343 37.03 -4.12 -2.25
CA ASP A 343 36.45 -5.32 -2.87
C ASP A 343 35.03 -5.65 -2.37
N ALA A 344 34.51 -4.91 -1.39
CA ALA A 344 33.12 -5.00 -0.97
C ALA A 344 32.19 -4.33 -2.00
N THR A 345 31.00 -4.89 -2.19
CA THR A 345 29.96 -4.30 -3.05
C THR A 345 29.41 -2.99 -2.50
N ASN A 346 29.51 -2.78 -1.19
CA ASN A 346 29.12 -1.55 -0.50
C ASN A 346 30.34 -0.75 0.02
N TYR A 347 31.49 -0.85 -0.64
CA TYR A 347 32.69 -0.07 -0.30
C TYR A 347 32.41 1.44 -0.25
N ASP A 348 32.81 2.07 0.86
CA ASP A 348 32.76 3.51 1.07
C ASP A 348 34.18 4.08 1.21
N ALA A 349 34.59 4.88 0.23
CA ALA A 349 35.90 5.53 0.22
C ALA A 349 36.05 6.65 1.27
N ALA A 350 34.95 7.12 1.87
CA ALA A 350 34.94 8.10 2.96
C ALA A 350 35.05 7.43 4.35
N ALA A 351 34.82 6.12 4.45
CA ALA A 351 34.92 5.39 5.71
C ALA A 351 36.37 5.34 6.21
N THR A 352 36.57 5.69 7.48
CA THR A 352 37.85 5.58 8.19
C THR A 352 37.87 4.40 9.16
N MET A 353 36.69 3.84 9.45
CA MET A 353 36.47 2.69 10.32
C MET A 353 35.44 1.73 9.71
N ASP A 354 35.73 0.43 9.82
CA ASP A 354 34.81 -0.63 9.41
C ASP A 354 33.59 -0.67 10.35
N ASN A 355 32.38 -0.66 9.78
CA ASN A 355 31.13 -0.78 10.52
C ASN A 355 30.66 -2.25 10.67
N GLY A 356 31.38 -3.21 10.10
CA GLY A 356 31.06 -4.63 10.15
C GLY A 356 29.91 -5.04 9.22
N LEU A 357 29.43 -4.12 8.38
CA LEU A 357 28.34 -4.35 7.42
C LEU A 357 28.84 -4.48 5.98
N CYS A 358 30.14 -4.70 5.77
CA CYS A 358 30.69 -4.93 4.44
C CYS A 358 30.04 -6.12 3.75
N GLU A 359 29.43 -5.87 2.60
CA GLU A 359 28.86 -6.88 1.72
C GLU A 359 29.90 -7.26 0.68
N PHE A 360 30.07 -8.56 0.47
CA PHE A 360 30.96 -9.07 -0.57
C PHE A 360 30.14 -9.98 -1.47
N ASP A 361 29.98 -9.59 -2.73
CA ASP A 361 29.41 -10.46 -3.74
C ASP A 361 30.47 -11.47 -4.17
N PHE A 362 30.47 -12.59 -3.48
CA PHE A 362 31.16 -13.78 -3.93
C PHE A 362 30.35 -14.37 -5.08
N THR A 363 30.62 -13.93 -6.31
CA THR A 363 30.11 -14.55 -7.56
C THR A 363 30.56 -16.01 -7.76
N ASP A 364 31.13 -16.63 -6.73
CA ASP A 364 31.49 -18.03 -6.64
C ASP A 364 30.63 -18.68 -5.56
N ASP A 365 29.80 -19.67 -5.91
CA ASP A 365 28.86 -20.33 -4.99
C ASP A 365 29.56 -21.03 -3.80
N CYS A 366 30.89 -21.13 -3.83
CA CYS A 366 31.76 -21.64 -2.78
C CYS A 366 33.13 -20.91 -2.82
N PRO A 367 33.26 -19.66 -2.34
CA PRO A 367 34.51 -18.89 -2.43
C PRO A 367 35.65 -19.51 -1.59
N ALA A 368 35.31 -20.42 -0.69
CA ALA A 368 36.24 -21.20 0.12
C ALA A 368 36.54 -22.60 -0.46
N ASP A 369 36.00 -22.98 -1.63
CA ASP A 369 36.41 -24.15 -2.40
C ASP A 369 37.68 -23.81 -3.20
N VAL A 370 38.77 -23.59 -2.46
CA VAL A 370 40.08 -23.22 -3.03
C VAL A 370 40.65 -24.32 -3.92
N ASN A 371 40.13 -25.55 -3.83
CA ASN A 371 40.62 -26.68 -4.61
C ASN A 371 39.74 -27.00 -5.86
N GLY A 372 38.55 -26.40 -5.97
CA GLY A 372 37.65 -26.49 -7.10
C GLY A 372 36.86 -27.81 -7.20
N ASP A 373 36.60 -28.49 -6.08
CA ASP A 373 35.88 -29.77 -6.03
C ASP A 373 34.36 -29.65 -5.81
N GLY A 374 33.84 -28.42 -5.73
CA GLY A 374 32.46 -28.07 -5.51
C GLY A 374 31.99 -28.21 -4.06
N GLN A 375 32.92 -28.35 -3.10
CA GLN A 375 32.61 -28.41 -1.66
C GLN A 375 33.58 -27.54 -0.86
N VAL A 376 33.09 -26.95 0.23
CA VAL A 376 33.96 -26.33 1.24
C VAL A 376 34.23 -27.33 2.35
N GLY A 377 35.44 -27.87 2.42
CA GLY A 377 35.80 -28.91 3.37
C GLY A 377 37.23 -28.83 3.93
N THR A 378 37.60 -29.85 4.70
CA THR A 378 38.98 -30.02 5.18
C THR A 378 40.03 -30.04 4.05
N PRO A 379 39.76 -30.61 2.85
CA PRO A 379 40.68 -30.53 1.72
C PRO A 379 41.04 -29.10 1.32
N ASP A 380 40.09 -28.17 1.34
CA ASP A 380 40.29 -26.76 1.01
C ASP A 380 41.19 -26.05 2.01
N LEU A 381 40.93 -26.26 3.30
CA LEU A 381 41.79 -25.73 4.36
C LEU A 381 43.22 -26.27 4.25
N LEU A 382 43.37 -27.56 3.92
CA LEU A 382 44.68 -28.17 3.72
C LEU A 382 45.36 -27.64 2.44
N PHE A 383 44.60 -27.40 1.38
CA PHE A 383 45.11 -26.81 0.15
C PHE A 383 45.62 -25.38 0.40
N PHE A 384 44.82 -24.54 1.06
CA PHE A 384 45.24 -23.20 1.49
C PHE A 384 46.51 -23.26 2.35
N LEU A 385 46.52 -24.06 3.42
CA LEU A 385 47.68 -24.18 4.32
C LEU A 385 48.93 -24.75 3.62
N SER A 386 48.76 -25.51 2.53
CA SER A 386 49.89 -26.01 1.75
C SER A 386 50.59 -24.92 0.93
N GLN A 387 49.85 -23.88 0.54
CA GLN A 387 50.36 -22.74 -0.23
C GLN A 387 50.63 -21.52 0.67
N PHE A 388 50.11 -21.49 1.89
CA PHE A 388 50.23 -20.39 2.82
C PHE A 388 51.71 -20.10 3.15
N GLY A 389 52.17 -18.89 2.80
CA GLY A 389 53.55 -18.45 2.99
C GLY A 389 54.52 -18.86 1.89
N SER A 390 54.02 -19.35 0.74
CA SER A 390 54.84 -19.50 -0.47
C SER A 390 55.07 -18.16 -1.16
N ASP A 391 56.26 -17.96 -1.71
CA ASP A 391 56.62 -16.73 -2.43
C ASP A 391 55.96 -16.73 -3.83
N CYS A 392 55.15 -15.72 -4.12
CA CYS A 392 54.65 -15.48 -5.47
C CYS A 392 55.75 -14.82 -6.32
N PRO A 393 56.09 -15.36 -7.51
CA PRO A 393 56.98 -14.67 -8.43
C PRO A 393 56.28 -13.41 -8.97
N GLU A 394 56.94 -12.25 -8.84
CA GLU A 394 56.49 -10.96 -9.38
C GLU A 394 56.33 -10.94 -10.90
#